data_AF-A0A6A3FDZ8-F1
#
_entry.id   AF-A0A6A3FDZ8-F1
#
_cell.length_a   1.000
_cell.length_b   1.000
_cell.length_c   1.000
_cell.angle_alpha   90.00
_cell.angle_beta   90.00
_cell.angle_gamma   90.00
#
_symmetry.space_group_name_H-M   'P 1'
#
loop_
_entity.id
_entity.type
_entity.pdbx_description
1 polymer ?
#
loop_
_entity_poly.entity_id
_entity_poly.type
_entity_poly.pdbx_seq_one_letter_code
_entity_poly.pdbx_strand_id
1 'polypeptide(L)'
;MGGLRVMTNVIHTYEQPSTRALAAEVCSVVVQNNPFCQDAAVESGLLEVLCTQAREDKDVTCRVKALLGISCLVRHHAAAEKRFLGDSCKGLELLLQNLESAADIRLQRKSLFFLRYLIRTTRSTADLVLQKSLFIQSAAAFITHEDVDLCESSLEGLAEFAMIGPDFVAACKKPEFDLVTKCDQRMKQIDALEGEDKEFAQETKTRVEYLKKVLTV
;
A
#
# COMPACT_ATOMS: atom_id res chain seq x y z
N MET A 1 -12.07 26.68 0.33
CA MET A 1 -10.84 26.49 -0.47
C MET A 1 -11.14 26.46 -1.97
N GLY A 2 -11.05 27.60 -2.68
CA GLY A 2 -11.33 27.64 -4.13
C GLY A 2 -10.38 26.81 -4.99
N GLY A 3 -9.12 26.65 -4.56
CA GLY A 3 -8.10 25.87 -5.28
C GLY A 3 -8.44 24.38 -5.43
N LEU A 4 -8.97 23.73 -4.38
CA LEU A 4 -9.35 22.31 -4.44
C LEU A 4 -10.46 22.04 -5.47
N ARG A 5 -11.41 22.98 -5.60
CA ARG A 5 -12.46 22.91 -6.62
C ARG A 5 -11.87 22.98 -8.03
N VAL A 6 -10.87 23.85 -8.24
CA VAL A 6 -10.15 23.91 -9.51
C VAL A 6 -9.46 22.58 -9.76
N MET A 7 -8.67 22.06 -8.82
CA MET A 7 -7.97 20.78 -9.01
C MET A 7 -8.92 19.61 -9.30
N THR A 8 -10.07 19.55 -8.62
CA THR A 8 -11.10 18.54 -8.88
C THR A 8 -11.62 18.63 -10.32
N ASN A 9 -11.89 19.85 -10.80
CA ASN A 9 -12.32 20.06 -12.18
C ASN A 9 -11.24 19.62 -13.18
N VAL A 10 -9.97 19.99 -12.92
CA VAL A 10 -8.81 19.61 -13.74
C VAL A 10 -8.68 18.09 -13.85
N ILE A 11 -8.87 17.35 -12.75
CA ILE A 11 -8.85 15.88 -12.73
C ILE A 11 -9.98 15.29 -13.58
N HIS A 12 -11.19 15.85 -13.52
CA HIS A 12 -12.34 15.28 -14.24
C HIS A 12 -12.40 15.64 -15.72
N THR A 13 -12.09 16.89 -16.08
CA THR A 13 -12.48 17.43 -17.39
C THR A 13 -11.37 17.46 -18.42
N TYR A 14 -10.10 17.45 -18.00
CA TYR A 14 -9.00 17.59 -18.96
C TYR A 14 -8.56 16.26 -19.56
N GLU A 15 -8.39 16.28 -20.88
CA GLU A 15 -7.95 15.12 -21.66
C GLU A 15 -6.47 14.79 -21.45
N GLN A 16 -5.63 15.80 -21.21
CA GLN A 16 -4.19 15.65 -21.07
C GLN A 16 -3.82 14.95 -19.74
N PRO A 17 -3.25 13.73 -19.78
CA PRO A 17 -2.93 12.98 -18.56
C PRO A 17 -1.91 13.69 -17.66
N SER A 18 -0.91 14.33 -18.25
CA SER A 18 0.11 15.08 -17.49
C SER A 18 -0.53 16.15 -16.60
N THR A 19 -1.54 16.87 -17.11
CA THR A 19 -2.27 17.88 -16.35
C THR A 19 -3.10 17.25 -15.22
N ARG A 20 -3.79 16.15 -15.47
CA ARG A 20 -4.55 15.42 -14.43
C ARG A 20 -3.64 14.87 -13.33
N ALA A 21 -2.49 14.32 -13.71
CA ALA A 21 -1.49 13.81 -12.77
C ALA A 21 -0.91 14.93 -11.89
N LEU A 22 -0.56 16.08 -12.49
CA LEU A 22 -0.09 17.25 -11.76
C LEU A 22 -1.15 17.81 -10.80
N ALA A 23 -2.42 17.79 -11.18
CA ALA A 23 -3.50 18.21 -10.30
C ALA A 23 -3.59 17.35 -9.04
N ALA A 24 -3.52 16.01 -9.20
CA ALA A 24 -3.48 15.08 -8.07
C ALA A 24 -2.22 15.27 -7.20
N GLU A 25 -1.08 15.57 -7.82
CA GLU A 25 0.16 15.87 -7.12
C GLU A 25 0.06 17.16 -6.29
N VAL A 26 -0.46 18.24 -6.87
CA VAL A 26 -0.71 19.50 -6.14
C VAL A 26 -1.63 19.25 -4.95
N CYS A 27 -2.70 18.47 -5.14
CA CYS A 27 -3.57 18.06 -4.03
C CYS A 27 -2.78 17.34 -2.93
N SER A 28 -1.89 16.40 -3.31
CA SER A 28 -1.08 15.65 -2.35
C SER A 28 -0.18 16.55 -1.50
N VAL A 29 0.42 17.58 -2.10
CA VAL A 29 1.31 18.53 -1.40
C VAL A 29 0.52 19.40 -0.43
N VAL A 30 -0.65 19.88 -0.84
CA VAL A 30 -1.48 20.79 -0.03
C VAL A 30 -2.03 20.10 1.22
N VAL A 31 -2.44 18.84 1.11
CA VAL A 31 -3.06 18.09 2.23
C VAL A 31 -2.04 17.39 3.13
N GLN A 32 -0.79 17.23 2.70
CA GLN A 32 0.20 16.46 3.45
C GLN A 32 0.49 17.11 4.81
N ASN A 33 0.21 16.38 5.89
CA ASN A 33 0.43 16.82 7.28
C ASN A 33 -0.22 18.18 7.59
N ASN A 34 -1.33 18.52 6.92
CA ASN A 34 -2.05 19.78 7.09
C ASN A 34 -3.53 19.49 7.38
N PRO A 35 -3.93 19.38 8.67
CA PRO A 35 -5.30 19.05 9.06
C PRO A 35 -6.36 19.98 8.47
N PHE A 36 -6.11 21.29 8.45
CA PHE A 36 -7.03 22.27 7.84
C PHE A 36 -7.30 21.96 6.36
N CYS A 37 -6.25 21.56 5.62
CA CYS A 37 -6.40 21.19 4.23
C CYS A 37 -6.99 19.79 4.03
N GLN A 38 -6.70 18.84 4.93
CA GLN A 38 -7.31 17.51 4.92
C GLN A 38 -8.81 17.58 5.17
N ASP A 39 -9.25 18.35 6.18
CA ASP A 39 -10.67 18.58 6.49
C ASP A 39 -11.40 19.16 5.28
N ALA A 40 -10.89 20.27 4.74
CA ALA A 40 -11.50 20.91 3.58
C ALA A 40 -11.51 20.00 2.32
N ALA A 41 -10.53 19.11 2.15
CA ALA A 41 -10.50 18.14 1.07
C ALA A 41 -11.53 17.01 1.25
N VAL A 42 -11.74 16.56 2.48
CA VAL A 42 -12.81 15.61 2.83
C VAL A 42 -14.18 16.24 2.61
N GLU A 43 -14.38 17.48 3.07
CA GLU A 43 -15.63 18.22 2.87
C GLU A 43 -15.94 18.46 1.39
N SER A 44 -14.92 18.75 0.58
CA SER A 44 -15.10 19.00 -0.85
C SER A 44 -15.26 17.73 -1.71
N GLY A 45 -15.20 16.53 -1.11
CA GLY A 45 -15.27 15.26 -1.83
C GLY A 45 -14.02 14.94 -2.67
N LEU A 46 -12.88 15.58 -2.39
CA LEU A 46 -11.64 15.34 -3.14
C LEU A 46 -11.14 13.90 -2.99
N LEU A 47 -11.39 13.28 -1.83
CA LEU A 47 -10.98 11.90 -1.57
C LEU A 47 -11.64 10.92 -2.54
N GLU A 48 -12.95 11.05 -2.79
CA GLU A 48 -13.68 10.26 -3.78
C GLU A 48 -13.12 10.47 -5.18
N VAL A 49 -12.85 11.72 -5.56
CA VAL A 49 -12.28 12.08 -6.87
C VAL A 49 -10.94 11.39 -7.09
N LEU A 50 -10.05 11.44 -6.10
CA LEU A 50 -8.75 10.77 -6.17
C LEU A 50 -8.91 9.24 -6.20
N CYS A 51 -9.88 8.67 -5.45
CA CYS A 51 -10.15 7.23 -5.49
C CYS A 51 -10.64 6.77 -6.86
N THR A 52 -11.52 7.54 -7.52
CA THR A 52 -11.98 7.27 -8.89
C THR A 52 -10.80 7.35 -9.86
N GLN A 53 -9.99 8.42 -9.78
CA GLN A 53 -8.82 8.57 -10.64
C GLN A 53 -7.81 7.42 -10.45
N ALA A 54 -7.57 6.98 -9.20
CA ALA A 54 -6.67 5.87 -8.90
C ALA A 54 -7.14 4.51 -9.49
N ARG A 55 -8.45 4.33 -9.65
CA ARG A 55 -9.05 3.11 -10.23
C ARG A 55 -9.12 3.15 -11.74
N GLU A 56 -9.64 4.24 -12.29
CA GLU A 56 -10.24 4.26 -13.63
C GLU A 56 -9.41 5.04 -14.65
N ASP A 57 -8.46 5.87 -14.22
CA ASP A 57 -7.67 6.65 -15.16
C ASP A 57 -6.84 5.72 -16.07
N LYS A 58 -6.91 5.98 -17.37
CA LYS A 58 -6.21 5.18 -18.39
C LYS A 58 -4.70 5.36 -18.28
N ASP A 59 -4.25 6.51 -17.79
CA ASP A 59 -2.84 6.79 -17.60
C ASP A 59 -2.38 6.36 -16.20
N VAL A 60 -1.34 5.54 -16.18
CA VAL A 60 -0.82 4.99 -14.93
C VAL A 60 -0.18 6.05 -14.03
N THR A 61 0.38 7.12 -14.61
CA THR A 61 0.97 8.21 -13.82
C THR A 61 -0.12 8.97 -13.07
N CYS A 62 -1.27 9.20 -13.69
CA CYS A 62 -2.46 9.73 -13.02
C CYS A 62 -2.88 8.85 -11.84
N ARG A 63 -2.96 7.52 -12.03
CA ARG A 63 -3.30 6.59 -10.95
C ARG A 63 -2.29 6.63 -9.80
N VAL A 64 -0.99 6.67 -10.12
CA VAL A 64 0.10 6.74 -9.14
C VAL A 64 0.07 8.05 -8.33
N LYS A 65 -0.18 9.20 -8.99
CA LYS A 65 -0.28 10.50 -8.32
C LYS A 65 -1.57 10.61 -7.50
N ALA A 66 -2.67 10.06 -7.99
CA ALA A 66 -3.91 9.97 -7.21
C ALA A 66 -3.72 9.15 -5.94
N LEU A 67 -3.07 7.97 -6.03
CA LEU A 67 -2.76 7.14 -4.87
C LEU A 67 -1.82 7.85 -3.86
N LEU A 68 -0.87 8.64 -4.35
CA LEU A 68 -0.06 9.51 -3.49
C LEU A 68 -0.93 10.54 -2.76
N GLY A 69 -1.84 11.23 -3.48
CA GLY A 69 -2.79 12.18 -2.90
C GLY A 69 -3.66 11.57 -1.82
N ILE A 70 -4.22 10.38 -2.07
CA ILE A 70 -4.99 9.62 -1.08
C ILE A 70 -4.15 9.34 0.16
N SER A 71 -2.93 8.82 -0.01
CA SER A 71 -2.05 8.51 1.11
C SER A 71 -1.70 9.75 1.94
N CYS A 72 -1.47 10.91 1.32
CA CYS A 72 -1.20 12.16 2.05
C CYS A 72 -2.44 12.67 2.79
N LEU A 73 -3.63 12.51 2.20
CA LEU A 73 -4.90 12.98 2.75
C LEU A 73 -5.34 12.12 3.95
N VAL A 74 -5.14 10.81 3.88
CA VAL A 74 -5.59 9.84 4.90
C VAL A 74 -4.65 9.76 6.10
N ARG A 75 -3.34 9.88 5.90
CA ARG A 75 -2.36 9.72 6.99
C ARG A 75 -2.60 10.72 8.11
N HIS A 76 -2.62 10.20 9.33
CA HIS A 76 -2.82 10.93 10.58
C HIS A 76 -4.14 11.72 10.62
N HIS A 77 -5.14 11.30 9.85
CA HIS A 77 -6.41 11.99 9.72
C HIS A 77 -7.60 11.01 9.80
N ALA A 78 -8.11 10.79 11.01
CA ALA A 78 -9.11 9.74 11.29
C ALA A 78 -10.40 9.88 10.46
N ALA A 79 -10.87 11.12 10.22
CA ALA A 79 -12.07 11.34 9.39
C ALA A 79 -11.85 10.92 7.93
N ALA A 80 -10.64 11.16 7.40
CA ALA A 80 -10.29 10.75 6.04
C ALA A 80 -10.07 9.25 5.95
N GLU A 81 -9.42 8.63 6.94
CA GLU A 81 -9.26 7.18 7.02
C GLU A 81 -10.61 6.47 7.03
N LYS A 82 -11.52 6.89 7.92
CA LYS A 82 -12.88 6.34 7.99
C LYS A 82 -13.61 6.46 6.66
N ARG A 83 -13.48 7.61 5.99
CA ARG A 83 -14.12 7.85 4.69
C ARG A 83 -13.50 7.03 3.57
N PHE A 84 -12.17 6.90 3.56
CA PHE A 84 -11.44 6.07 2.62
C PHE A 84 -11.84 4.59 2.71
N LEU A 85 -11.96 4.07 3.94
CA LEU A 85 -12.36 2.68 4.19
C LEU A 85 -13.87 2.45 4.00
N GLY A 86 -14.68 3.50 3.91
CA GLY A 86 -16.13 3.41 3.74
C GLY A 86 -16.57 3.14 2.30
N ASP A 87 -17.89 2.96 2.12
CA ASP A 87 -18.49 2.54 0.85
C ASP A 87 -18.32 3.52 -0.31
N SER A 88 -18.15 4.82 -0.03
CA SER A 88 -17.94 5.83 -1.09
C SER A 88 -16.59 5.66 -1.78
N CYS A 89 -15.56 5.30 -1.00
CA CYS A 89 -14.22 5.20 -1.49
C CYS A 89 -13.77 3.76 -1.72
N LYS A 90 -14.33 2.73 -1.04
CA LYS A 90 -13.90 1.31 -1.08
C LYS A 90 -12.37 1.15 -1.09
N GLY A 91 -11.73 1.94 -0.25
CA GLY A 91 -10.29 2.19 -0.33
C GLY A 91 -9.46 0.94 -0.12
N LEU A 92 -9.91 0.04 0.75
CA LEU A 92 -9.24 -1.23 0.99
C LEU A 92 -9.23 -2.10 -0.28
N GLU A 93 -10.36 -2.22 -0.98
CA GLU A 93 -10.44 -2.96 -2.25
C GLU A 93 -9.53 -2.35 -3.32
N LEU A 94 -9.40 -1.02 -3.39
CA LEU A 94 -8.46 -0.36 -4.29
C LEU A 94 -7.01 -0.78 -4.03
N LEU A 95 -6.58 -0.80 -2.76
CA LEU A 95 -5.21 -1.18 -2.40
C LEU A 95 -4.96 -2.65 -2.72
N LEU A 96 -5.89 -3.52 -2.34
CA LEU A 96 -5.77 -4.96 -2.56
C LEU A 96 -5.75 -5.31 -4.05
N GLN A 97 -6.61 -4.69 -4.87
CA GLN A 97 -6.61 -4.86 -6.32
C GLN A 97 -5.28 -4.43 -6.96
N ASN A 98 -4.68 -3.33 -6.47
CA ASN A 98 -3.38 -2.92 -6.97
C ASN A 98 -2.28 -3.93 -6.61
N LEU A 99 -2.33 -4.56 -5.44
CA LEU A 99 -1.37 -5.59 -5.05
C LEU A 99 -1.52 -6.87 -5.87
N GLU A 100 -2.76 -7.25 -6.19
CA GLU A 100 -3.04 -8.48 -6.91
C GLU A 100 -2.76 -8.37 -8.41
N SER A 101 -3.18 -7.27 -9.05
CA SER A 101 -3.31 -7.24 -10.51
C SER A 101 -2.76 -5.98 -11.19
N ALA A 102 -2.14 -5.04 -10.47
CA ALA A 102 -1.57 -3.88 -11.15
C ALA A 102 -0.35 -4.29 -11.99
N ALA A 103 -0.35 -3.90 -13.26
CA ALA A 103 0.78 -4.11 -14.16
C ALA A 103 1.99 -3.21 -13.84
N ASP A 104 1.77 -2.07 -13.17
CA ASP A 104 2.83 -1.11 -12.84
C ASP A 104 3.28 -1.28 -11.38
N ILE A 105 4.56 -1.57 -11.22
CA ILE A 105 5.24 -1.79 -9.94
C ILE A 105 5.06 -0.63 -8.96
N ARG A 106 4.92 0.61 -9.43
CA ARG A 106 4.75 1.80 -8.58
C ARG A 106 3.41 1.77 -7.85
N LEU A 107 2.36 1.20 -8.47
CA LEU A 107 1.05 1.04 -7.84
C LEU A 107 1.11 -0.05 -6.76
N GLN A 108 1.78 -1.18 -7.04
CA GLN A 108 2.00 -2.25 -6.08
C GLN A 108 2.75 -1.74 -4.85
N ARG A 109 3.91 -1.08 -5.06
CA ARG A 109 4.76 -0.53 -3.99
C ARG A 109 4.01 0.46 -3.10
N LYS A 110 3.33 1.43 -3.72
CA LYS A 110 2.57 2.45 -2.96
C LYS A 110 1.40 1.84 -2.21
N SER A 111 0.70 0.87 -2.80
CA SER A 111 -0.43 0.21 -2.15
C SER A 111 0.03 -0.64 -0.97
N LEU A 112 1.16 -1.34 -1.11
CA LEU A 112 1.72 -2.18 -0.05
C LEU A 112 2.15 -1.34 1.14
N PHE A 113 2.91 -0.28 0.87
CA PHE A 113 3.38 0.64 1.89
C PHE A 113 2.21 1.33 2.61
N PHE A 114 1.19 1.76 1.87
CA PHE A 114 0.04 2.43 2.45
C PHE A 114 -0.85 1.46 3.25
N LEU A 115 -1.05 0.24 2.78
CA LEU A 115 -1.80 -0.78 3.51
C LEU A 115 -1.09 -1.17 4.82
N ARG A 116 0.23 -1.32 4.78
CA ARG A 116 1.07 -1.54 5.98
C ARG A 116 0.97 -0.38 6.98
N TYR A 117 0.83 0.86 6.51
CA TYR A 117 0.53 1.99 7.39
C TYR A 117 -0.85 1.84 8.07
N LEU A 118 -1.89 1.58 7.28
CA LEU A 118 -3.28 1.50 7.76
C LEU A 118 -3.47 0.40 8.82
N ILE A 119 -2.88 -0.77 8.61
CA ILE A 119 -2.89 -1.90 9.56
C ILE A 119 -2.33 -1.51 10.93
N ARG A 120 -1.32 -0.63 10.97
CA ARG A 120 -0.71 -0.15 12.22
C ARG A 120 -1.49 0.98 12.89
N THR A 121 -2.51 1.53 12.22
CA THR A 121 -3.20 2.73 12.68
C THR A 121 -4.32 2.38 13.65
N THR A 122 -5.17 1.41 13.31
CA THR A 122 -6.24 0.92 14.20
C THR A 122 -6.42 -0.59 14.10
N ARG A 123 -6.81 -1.22 15.22
CA ARG A 123 -7.12 -2.66 15.26
C ARG A 123 -8.26 -3.04 14.32
N SER A 124 -9.30 -2.20 14.23
CA SER A 124 -10.43 -2.42 13.32
C SER A 124 -9.98 -2.52 11.86
N THR A 125 -9.03 -1.68 11.44
CA THR A 125 -8.49 -1.75 10.07
C THR A 125 -7.70 -3.04 9.86
N ALA A 126 -6.88 -3.44 10.84
CA ALA A 126 -6.16 -4.72 10.78
C ALA A 126 -7.12 -5.93 10.68
N ASP A 127 -8.20 -5.94 11.45
CA ASP A 127 -9.20 -7.03 11.42
C ASP A 127 -9.92 -7.10 10.06
N LEU A 128 -10.23 -5.95 9.43
CA LEU A 128 -10.78 -5.91 8.07
C LEU A 128 -9.82 -6.51 7.05
N VAL A 129 -8.53 -6.22 7.16
CA VAL A 129 -7.50 -6.81 6.28
C VAL A 129 -7.39 -8.32 6.50
N LEU A 130 -7.44 -8.78 7.75
CA LEU A 130 -7.42 -10.20 8.09
C LEU A 130 -8.58 -10.97 7.43
N GLN A 131 -9.80 -10.42 7.48
CA GLN A 131 -10.98 -11.04 6.87
C GLN A 131 -10.85 -11.25 5.36
N LYS A 132 -10.13 -10.36 4.66
CA LYS A 132 -9.98 -10.44 3.20
C LYS A 132 -8.90 -11.43 2.77
N SER A 133 -7.93 -11.75 3.63
CA SER A 133 -6.75 -12.64 3.38
C SER A 133 -5.84 -12.26 2.19
N LEU A 134 -6.29 -11.38 1.29
CA LEU A 134 -5.61 -10.96 0.07
C LEU A 134 -4.30 -10.22 0.35
N PHE A 135 -4.18 -9.53 1.49
CA PHE A 135 -2.89 -8.95 1.91
C PHE A 135 -1.80 -10.01 2.08
N ILE A 136 -2.10 -11.11 2.80
CA ILE A 136 -1.13 -12.19 3.04
C ILE A 136 -0.78 -12.84 1.72
N GLN A 137 -1.77 -13.12 0.87
CA GLN A 137 -1.58 -13.71 -0.45
C GLN A 137 -0.65 -12.87 -1.34
N SER A 138 -0.93 -11.56 -1.48
CA SER A 138 -0.09 -10.68 -2.31
C SER A 138 1.30 -10.51 -1.72
N ALA A 139 1.43 -10.29 -0.41
CA ALA A 139 2.72 -10.15 0.24
C ALA A 139 3.55 -11.45 0.13
N ALA A 140 2.93 -12.62 0.22
CA ALA A 140 3.58 -13.91 -0.01
C ALA A 140 4.13 -14.03 -1.45
N ALA A 141 3.42 -13.51 -2.44
CA ALA A 141 3.90 -13.51 -3.83
C ALA A 141 5.15 -12.62 -3.99
N PHE A 142 5.25 -11.54 -3.21
CA PHE A 142 6.35 -10.58 -3.29
C PHE A 142 7.64 -11.00 -2.57
N ILE A 143 7.61 -11.97 -1.65
CA ILE A 143 8.82 -12.44 -0.94
C ILE A 143 9.94 -12.87 -1.90
N THR A 144 9.59 -13.50 -3.00
CA THR A 144 10.54 -14.01 -4.00
C THR A 144 10.64 -13.12 -5.24
N HIS A 145 10.09 -11.91 -5.18
CA HIS A 145 10.07 -10.96 -6.29
C HIS A 145 11.43 -10.28 -6.47
N GLU A 146 11.75 -9.88 -7.69
CA GLU A 146 13.02 -9.23 -8.05
C GLU A 146 13.14 -7.80 -7.52
N ASP A 147 12.02 -7.05 -7.50
CA ASP A 147 11.94 -5.72 -6.88
C ASP A 147 12.18 -5.81 -5.37
N VAL A 148 13.35 -5.29 -4.94
CA VAL A 148 13.81 -5.31 -3.55
C VAL A 148 12.82 -4.60 -2.63
N ASP A 149 12.29 -3.45 -3.06
CA ASP A 149 11.37 -2.66 -2.25
C ASP A 149 10.06 -3.41 -1.94
N LEU A 150 9.50 -4.14 -2.91
CA LEU A 150 8.33 -5.01 -2.69
C LEU A 150 8.67 -6.21 -1.80
N CYS A 151 9.81 -6.86 -2.04
CA CYS A 151 10.27 -7.99 -1.23
C CYS A 151 10.38 -7.58 0.24
N GLU A 152 11.13 -6.53 0.52
CA GLU A 152 11.42 -6.06 1.87
C GLU A 152 10.18 -5.50 2.56
N SER A 153 9.37 -4.69 1.86
CA SER A 153 8.11 -4.19 2.40
C SER A 153 7.12 -5.31 2.72
N SER A 154 7.15 -6.41 1.97
CA SER A 154 6.28 -7.57 2.21
C SER A 154 6.75 -8.39 3.39
N LEU A 155 8.06 -8.60 3.53
CA LEU A 155 8.64 -9.29 4.68
C LEU A 155 8.33 -8.55 5.99
N GLU A 156 8.56 -7.24 6.00
CA GLU A 156 8.26 -6.39 7.15
C GLU A 156 6.75 -6.31 7.41
N GLY A 157 5.95 -6.12 6.37
CA GLY A 157 4.50 -6.06 6.48
C GLY A 157 3.88 -7.35 7.02
N LEU A 158 4.35 -8.52 6.58
CA LEU A 158 3.89 -9.81 7.08
C LEU A 158 4.30 -10.04 8.54
N ALA A 159 5.52 -9.65 8.91
CA ALA A 159 6.00 -9.80 10.28
C ALA A 159 5.21 -8.88 11.24
N GLU A 160 5.03 -7.61 10.87
CA GLU A 160 4.18 -6.67 11.60
C GLU A 160 2.75 -7.18 11.72
N PHE A 161 2.17 -7.66 10.62
CA PHE A 161 0.81 -8.18 10.61
C PHE A 161 0.65 -9.39 11.52
N ALA A 162 1.57 -10.36 11.46
CA ALA A 162 1.56 -11.52 12.34
C ALA A 162 1.65 -11.10 13.82
N MET A 163 2.52 -10.13 14.16
CA MET A 163 2.69 -9.68 15.56
C MET A 163 1.48 -8.96 16.16
N ILE A 164 0.44 -8.63 15.38
CA ILE A 164 -0.78 -7.98 15.87
C ILE A 164 -1.56 -8.89 16.84
N GLY A 165 -1.47 -10.22 16.69
CA GLY A 165 -2.07 -11.15 17.64
C GLY A 165 -2.19 -12.59 17.12
N PRO A 166 -2.67 -13.51 17.97
CA PRO A 166 -2.70 -14.95 17.65
C PRO A 166 -3.45 -15.30 16.37
N ASP A 167 -4.58 -14.64 16.11
CA ASP A 167 -5.39 -14.88 14.90
C ASP A 167 -4.65 -14.48 13.61
N PHE A 168 -3.83 -13.42 13.70
CA PHE A 168 -3.04 -12.91 12.58
C PHE A 168 -1.86 -13.83 12.28
N VAL A 169 -1.14 -14.27 13.32
CA VAL A 169 -0.10 -15.31 13.20
C VAL A 169 -0.69 -16.58 12.58
N ALA A 170 -1.85 -17.04 13.08
CA ALA A 170 -2.52 -18.24 12.58
C ALA A 170 -2.90 -18.11 11.11
N ALA A 171 -3.38 -16.94 10.68
CA ALA A 171 -3.68 -16.67 9.27
C ALA A 171 -2.41 -16.70 8.39
N CYS A 172 -1.30 -16.12 8.84
CA CYS A 172 -0.02 -16.19 8.13
C CYS A 172 0.54 -17.62 8.04
N LYS A 173 0.26 -18.47 9.03
CA LYS A 173 0.68 -19.89 9.07
C LYS A 173 -0.17 -20.82 8.19
N LYS A 174 -1.20 -20.32 7.50
CA LYS A 174 -2.02 -21.18 6.63
C LYS A 174 -1.18 -21.80 5.50
N PRO A 175 -1.32 -23.10 5.21
CA PRO A 175 -0.53 -23.79 4.19
C PRO A 175 -0.66 -23.19 2.78
N GLU A 176 -1.79 -22.56 2.46
CA GLU A 176 -2.07 -21.94 1.16
C GLU A 176 -1.09 -20.79 0.80
N PHE A 177 -0.47 -20.15 1.79
CA PHE A 177 0.48 -19.06 1.56
C PHE A 177 1.94 -19.52 1.56
N ASP A 178 2.22 -20.67 2.17
CA ASP A 178 3.54 -21.31 2.22
C ASP A 178 4.70 -20.35 2.55
N LEU A 179 4.47 -19.44 3.51
CA LEU A 179 5.39 -18.33 3.80
C LEU A 179 6.79 -18.80 4.22
N VAL A 180 6.88 -19.88 4.99
CA VAL A 180 8.16 -20.41 5.48
C VAL A 180 9.01 -20.94 4.32
N THR A 181 8.41 -21.69 3.41
CA THR A 181 9.10 -22.22 2.21
C THR A 181 9.55 -21.09 1.29
N LYS A 182 8.72 -20.05 1.10
CA LYS A 182 9.09 -18.86 0.33
C LYS A 182 10.26 -18.11 0.96
N CYS A 183 10.28 -18.01 2.29
CA CYS A 183 11.43 -17.47 3.01
C CYS A 183 12.69 -18.32 2.79
N ASP A 184 12.59 -19.64 2.88
CA ASP A 184 13.71 -20.55 2.60
C ASP A 184 14.24 -20.41 1.16
N GLN A 185 13.33 -20.29 0.19
CA GLN A 185 13.69 -20.05 -1.19
C GLN A 185 14.44 -18.73 -1.34
N ARG A 186 13.95 -17.64 -0.71
CA ARG A 186 14.60 -16.33 -0.78
C ARG A 186 15.97 -16.34 -0.10
N MET A 187 16.12 -17.00 1.04
CA MET A 187 17.44 -17.17 1.69
C MET A 187 18.43 -17.90 0.77
N LYS A 188 18.01 -19.00 0.14
CA LYS A 188 18.86 -19.73 -0.83
C LYS A 188 19.28 -18.85 -2.02
N GLN A 189 18.36 -18.02 -2.54
CA GLN A 189 18.69 -17.06 -3.60
C GLN A 189 19.76 -16.07 -3.15
N ILE A 190 19.64 -15.52 -1.94
CA ILE A 190 20.61 -14.57 -1.38
C ILE A 190 21.95 -15.25 -1.10
N ASP A 191 21.95 -16.46 -0.56
CA ASP A 191 23.18 -17.18 -0.22
C ASP A 191 24.01 -17.55 -1.46
N ALA A 192 23.33 -17.75 -2.60
CA ALA A 192 23.94 -18.01 -3.90
C ALA A 192 24.51 -16.75 -4.58
N LEU A 193 24.23 -15.55 -4.07
CA LEU A 193 24.86 -14.32 -4.54
C LEU A 193 26.34 -14.28 -4.11
N GLU A 194 27.16 -13.58 -4.88
CA GLU A 194 28.60 -13.40 -4.64
C GLU A 194 28.97 -11.92 -4.70
N GLY A 195 30.07 -11.54 -4.05
CA GLY A 195 30.59 -10.17 -4.08
C GLY A 195 29.63 -9.12 -3.51
N GLU A 196 29.60 -7.95 -4.12
CA GLU A 196 28.82 -6.78 -3.68
C GLU A 196 27.31 -7.09 -3.63
N ASP A 197 26.77 -7.90 -4.56
CA ASP A 197 25.34 -8.26 -4.58
C ASP A 197 24.91 -9.00 -3.32
N LYS A 198 25.80 -9.82 -2.74
CA LYS A 198 25.54 -10.50 -1.47
C LYS A 198 25.52 -9.54 -0.30
N GLU A 199 26.41 -8.54 -0.31
CA GLU A 199 26.45 -7.51 0.73
C GLU A 199 25.18 -6.65 0.70
N PHE A 200 24.73 -6.25 -0.50
CA PHE A 200 23.47 -5.51 -0.66
C PHE A 200 22.24 -6.30 -0.20
N ALA A 201 22.23 -7.62 -0.39
CA ALA A 201 21.10 -8.47 -0.01
C ALA A 201 21.07 -8.86 1.49
N GLN A 202 22.05 -8.45 2.29
CA GLN A 202 22.14 -8.82 3.70
C GLN A 202 21.01 -8.23 4.56
N GLU A 203 20.51 -7.04 4.21
CA GLU A 203 19.35 -6.44 4.87
C GLU A 203 18.07 -7.25 4.60
N THR A 204 17.84 -7.63 3.34
CA THR A 204 16.76 -8.54 2.96
C THR A 204 16.88 -9.87 3.71
N LYS A 205 18.07 -10.46 3.82
CA LYS A 205 18.27 -11.72 4.55
C LYS A 205 17.83 -11.62 6.01
N THR A 206 18.22 -10.53 6.68
CA THR A 206 17.84 -10.25 8.07
C THR A 206 16.32 -10.17 8.23
N ARG A 207 15.62 -9.51 7.29
CA ARG A 207 14.15 -9.44 7.26
C ARG A 207 13.49 -10.80 7.05
N VAL A 208 14.05 -11.64 6.17
CA VAL A 208 13.56 -13.00 5.93
C VAL A 208 13.69 -13.87 7.19
N GLU A 209 14.85 -13.83 7.84
CA GLU A 209 15.10 -14.56 9.09
C GLU A 209 14.15 -14.09 10.20
N TYR A 210 13.90 -12.78 10.29
CA TYR A 210 12.96 -12.23 11.24
C TYR A 210 11.53 -12.71 11.02
N LEU A 211 11.03 -12.65 9.78
CA LEU A 211 9.69 -13.17 9.46
C LEU A 211 9.59 -14.67 9.79
N LYS A 212 10.58 -15.48 9.41
CA LYS A 212 10.59 -16.91 9.75
C LYS A 212 10.49 -17.13 11.26
N LYS A 213 11.26 -16.39 12.05
CA LYS A 213 11.21 -16.48 13.51
C LYS A 213 9.82 -16.15 14.04
N VAL A 214 9.17 -15.10 13.55
CA VAL A 214 7.79 -14.74 13.94
C VAL A 214 6.80 -15.86 13.61
N LEU A 215 7.02 -16.57 12.50
CA LEU A 215 6.16 -17.68 12.05
C LEU A 215 6.50 -19.04 12.67
N THR A 216 7.56 -19.19 13.45
CA THR A 216 7.93 -20.48 14.07
C THR A 216 7.84 -20.48 15.60
N VAL A 217 7.60 -19.32 16.21
CA VAL A 217 7.18 -19.18 17.61
C VAL A 217 5.72 -19.58 17.76
#